data_AF-A0A0S8ALG2-F1
#
_entry.id   AF-A0A0S8ALG2-F1
#
_cell.length_a   1.000
_cell.length_b   1.000
_cell.length_c   1.000
_cell.angle_alpha   90.00
_cell.angle_beta   90.00
_cell.angle_gamma   90.00
#
_symmetry.space_group_name_H-M   'P 1'
#
loop_
_entity.id
_entity.type
_entity.pdbx_description
1 polymer ?
#
loop_
_entity_poly.entity_id
_entity_poly.type
_entity_poly.pdbx_seq_one_letter_code
_entity_poly.pdbx_strand_id
1 'polypeptide(L)' 'ASTLQRARQIGIAEGLKYVFVGNIPGEEGENSICPHCRKTVVERMGFSIISQNLDDGKCGYCGEPIAGVFSKSAT' A
#
# COMPACT_ATOMS: atom_id res chain seq x y z
N ALA A 1 -1.92 -11.35 16.00
CA ALA A 1 -1.50 -10.82 14.68
C ALA A 1 -1.03 -11.90 13.69
N SER A 2 -0.36 -12.97 14.15
CA SER A 2 0.27 -13.99 13.28
C SER A 2 -0.63 -14.61 12.19
N THR A 3 -1.90 -14.93 12.49
CA THR A 3 -2.82 -15.50 11.49
C THR A 3 -3.12 -14.55 10.32
N LEU A 4 -3.31 -13.26 10.61
CA LEU A 4 -3.58 -12.24 9.58
C LEU A 4 -2.33 -11.98 8.73
N GLN A 5 -1.16 -11.91 9.36
CA GLN A 5 0.13 -11.80 8.65
C GLN A 5 0.35 -12.99 7.71
N ARG A 6 0.05 -14.21 8.16
CA ARG A 6 0.12 -15.42 7.32
C ARG A 6 -0.85 -15.36 6.15
N ALA A 7 -2.11 -14.97 6.38
CA ALA A 7 -3.09 -14.81 5.30
C ALA A 7 -2.65 -13.78 4.27
N ARG A 8 -2.06 -12.66 4.72
CA ARG A 8 -1.47 -11.64 3.85
C ARG A 8 -0.35 -12.20 2.97
N GLN A 9 0.58 -12.95 3.58
CA GLN A 9 1.69 -13.57 2.85
C GLN A 9 1.19 -14.54 1.78
N ILE A 10 0.18 -15.37 2.09
CA ILE A 10 -0.44 -16.27 1.10
C ILE A 10 -1.01 -15.48 -0.07
N GLY A 11 -1.81 -14.44 0.21
CA GLY A 11 -2.39 -13.61 -0.85
C GLY A 11 -1.31 -13.00 -1.77
N ILE A 12 -0.22 -12.49 -1.20
CA ILE A 12 0.91 -11.96 -1.98
C ILE A 12 1.58 -13.06 -2.82
N ALA A 13 1.78 -14.26 -2.26
CA ALA A 13 2.39 -15.39 -2.96
C ALA A 13 1.53 -15.89 -4.14
N GLU A 14 0.20 -15.80 -4.03
CA GLU A 14 -0.76 -16.10 -5.10
C GLU A 14 -0.88 -14.98 -6.15
N GLY A 15 -0.07 -13.92 -6.04
CA GLY A 15 -0.02 -12.84 -7.01
C GLY A 15 -0.98 -11.68 -6.76
N LEU A 16 -1.64 -11.62 -5.60
CA LEU A 16 -2.41 -10.43 -5.22
C LEU A 16 -1.46 -9.25 -4.97
N LYS A 17 -1.68 -8.18 -5.73
CA LYS A 17 -0.81 -6.99 -5.71
C LYS A 17 -0.96 -6.16 -4.43
N TYR A 18 -2.17 -6.11 -3.88
CA TYR A 18 -2.51 -5.29 -2.72
C TYR A 18 -3.30 -6.14 -1.73
N VAL A 19 -2.68 -6.48 -0.61
CA VAL A 19 -3.29 -7.30 0.45
C VAL A 19 -3.18 -6.54 1.77
N PHE A 20 -4.32 -6.07 2.23
CA PHE A 20 -4.42 -5.28 3.45
C PHE A 20 -4.87 -6.15 4.61
N VAL A 21 -4.34 -5.87 5.80
CA VAL A 21 -4.87 -6.41 7.05
C VAL A 21 -5.27 -5.24 7.94
N GLY A 22 -6.52 -5.25 8.41
CA GLY A 22 -7.09 -4.19 9.25
C GLY A 22 -7.27 -4.62 10.70
N ASN A 23 -7.76 -3.70 11.53
CA ASN A 23 -7.96 -3.86 12.98
C ASN A 23 -6.67 -4.20 13.75
N ILE A 24 -5.51 -3.88 13.19
CA ILE A 24 -4.20 -3.95 13.87
C ILE A 24 -3.45 -2.63 13.59
N PRO A 25 -3.67 -1.60 14.42
CA PRO A 25 -3.06 -0.28 14.20
C PRO A 25 -1.53 -0.35 14.17
N GLY A 26 -0.93 0.34 13.20
CA GLY A 26 0.54 0.50 13.11
C GLY A 26 1.28 -0.67 12.47
N GLU A 27 0.56 -1.65 11.90
CA GLU A 27 1.17 -2.70 11.06
C GLU A 27 1.31 -2.25 9.60
N GLU A 28 2.32 -2.78 8.92
CA GLU A 28 2.55 -2.55 7.48
C GLU A 28 1.33 -2.95 6.61
N GLY A 29 0.48 -3.82 7.15
CA GLY A 29 -0.74 -4.30 6.51
C GLY A 29 -1.76 -3.23 6.14
N GLU A 30 -1.68 -2.04 6.70
CA GLU A 30 -2.57 -0.92 6.38
C GLU A 30 -2.04 -0.10 5.20
N ASN A 31 -0.76 -0.24 4.86
CA ASN A 31 -0.07 0.58 3.87
C ASN A 31 -0.29 0.09 2.44
N SER A 32 -0.31 1.03 1.49
CA SER A 32 -0.24 0.70 0.07
C SER A 32 1.22 0.51 -0.34
N ILE A 33 1.56 -0.72 -0.73
CA ILE A 33 2.90 -1.10 -1.19
C ILE A 33 2.93 -1.19 -2.71
N CYS A 34 3.99 -0.67 -3.33
CA CYS A 34 4.21 -0.81 -4.76
C CYS A 34 4.36 -2.30 -5.14
N PRO A 35 3.57 -2.82 -6.10
CA PRO A 35 3.65 -4.23 -6.47
C PRO A 35 4.96 -4.58 -7.18
N HIS A 36 5.63 -3.60 -7.79
CA HIS A 36 6.90 -3.79 -8.49
C HIS A 36 8.12 -3.65 -7.54
N CYS A 37 8.33 -2.49 -6.92
CA CYS A 37 9.54 -2.23 -6.13
C CYS A 37 9.40 -2.51 -4.63
N ARG A 38 8.20 -2.93 -4.17
CA ARG A 38 7.90 -3.28 -2.77
C ARG A 38 8.10 -2.17 -1.73
N LYS A 39 8.36 -0.93 -2.15
CA LYS A 39 8.37 0.24 -1.26
C LYS A 39 6.95 0.71 -0.95
N THR A 40 6.73 1.18 0.27
CA THR A 40 5.49 1.86 0.66
C THR A 40 5.32 3.14 -0.15
N VAL A 41 4.18 3.27 -0.82
CA VAL A 41 3.82 4.47 -1.61
C VAL A 41 2.72 5.29 -0.96
N VAL A 42 1.90 4.68 -0.09
CA VAL A 42 0.98 5.39 0.78
C VAL A 42 1.05 4.75 2.16
N GLU A 43 1.46 5.53 3.14
CA GLU A 43 1.43 5.15 4.54
C GLU A 43 0.11 5.58 5.16
N ARG A 44 -0.53 4.65 5.87
CA ARG A 44 -1.87 4.84 6.44
C ARG A 44 -1.86 4.55 7.92
N MET A 45 -2.73 5.25 8.63
CA MET A 45 -3.11 4.92 10.00
C MET A 45 -4.63 5.04 10.09
N GLY A 46 -5.32 3.90 10.11
CA GLY A 46 -6.76 3.87 9.94
C GLY A 46 -7.21 4.54 8.63
N PHE A 47 -8.07 5.56 8.74
CA PHE A 47 -8.59 6.31 7.58
C PHE A 47 -7.70 7.47 7.13
N SER A 48 -6.62 7.76 7.86
CA SER A 48 -5.74 8.88 7.58
C SER A 48 -4.56 8.46 6.72
N ILE A 49 -4.17 9.31 5.77
CA ILE A 49 -2.89 9.20 5.05
C ILE A 49 -1.84 9.95 5.87
N ILE A 50 -0.78 9.25 6.26
CA ILE A 50 0.34 9.82 7.02
C ILE A 50 1.39 10.38 6.07
N SER A 51 1.70 9.61 5.03
CA SER A 51 2.64 10.01 3.98
C SER A 51 2.28 9.36 2.64
N GLN A 52 2.68 10.00 1.54
CA GLN A 52 2.56 9.43 0.21
C GLN A 52 3.77 9.77 -0.65
N ASN A 53 4.17 8.83 -1.50
CA ASN A 53 5.18 9.00 -2.54
C ASN A 53 4.62 8.50 -3.86
N LEU A 54 3.66 9.27 -4.36
CA LEU A 54 2.97 9.06 -5.63
C LEU A 54 3.22 10.27 -6.54
N ASP A 55 3.48 10.00 -7.81
CA ASP A 55 3.60 10.98 -8.87
C ASP A 55 2.58 10.67 -9.96
N ASP A 56 1.51 11.46 -10.03
CA ASP A 56 0.37 11.28 -10.96
C ASP A 56 -0.15 9.83 -11.02
N GLY A 57 -0.37 9.23 -9.84
CA GLY A 57 -0.85 7.85 -9.70
C GLY A 57 0.21 6.77 -9.95
N LYS A 58 1.48 7.13 -10.08
CA LYS A 58 2.61 6.20 -10.20
C LYS A 58 3.45 6.20 -8.94
N CYS A 59 4.17 5.10 -8.72
CA CYS A 59 5.14 4.99 -7.64
C CYS A 59 6.27 6.00 -7.85
N GLY A 60 6.45 6.97 -6.94
CA GLY A 60 7.52 7.96 -7.06
C GLY A 60 8.95 7.39 -6.89
N TYR A 61 9.09 6.09 -6.59
CA TYR A 61 10.40 5.42 -6.55
C TYR A 61 10.80 4.68 -7.82
N CYS A 62 9.82 4.18 -8.59
CA CYS A 62 10.12 3.29 -9.74
C CYS A 62 9.21 3.51 -10.96
N GLY A 63 8.23 4.40 -10.88
CA GLY A 63 7.34 4.74 -11.98
C GLY A 63 6.20 3.74 -12.24
N GLU A 64 6.13 2.63 -11.50
CA GLU A 64 5.04 1.64 -11.64
C GLU A 64 3.67 2.32 -11.41
N PRO A 65 2.71 2.19 -12.34
CA PRO A 65 1.35 2.65 -12.13
C PRO A 65 0.71 1.96 -10.93
N ILE A 66 0.22 2.74 -9.98
CA ILE A 66 -0.46 2.22 -8.79
C ILE A 66 -1.96 2.23 -9.03
N ALA A 67 -2.61 1.07 -8.85
CA ALA A 67 -4.06 1.00 -8.96
C ALA A 67 -4.71 1.79 -7.80
N GLY A 68 -5.58 2.74 -8.14
CA GLY A 68 -6.27 3.58 -7.16
C GLY A 68 -6.84 4.85 -7.78
N VAL A 69 -7.58 5.61 -6.98
CA VAL A 69 -8.05 6.96 -7.32
C VAL A 69 -7.34 7.94 -6.39
N PHE A 70 -6.51 8.80 -6.96
CA PHE A 70 -5.74 9.80 -6.23
C PHE A 70 -6.20 11.18 -6.65
N SER A 71 -6.49 12.05 -5.68
CA SER A 71 -6.72 13.46 -5.98
C SER A 71 -5.41 14.07 -6.49
N LYS A 72 -5.47 14.81 -7.59
CA LYS A 72 -4.33 15.64 -8.01
C LYS A 72 -4.02 16.62 -6.88
N SER A 73 -2.77 16.65 -6.42
CA SER A 73 -2.31 17.75 -5.57
C SER A 73 -2.54 19.04 -6.35
N ALA A 74 -3.27 19.99 -5.76
CA ALA A 74 -3.44 21.31 -6.35
C ALA A 74 -2.04 21.88 -6.66
N THR A 75 -1.87 22.31 -7.91
CA THR A 75 -0.63 22.95 -8.39
C THR A 75 -0.34 24.24 -7.66
#